data_AF-A0A5C8JRV8-F1
#
_entry.id   AF-A0A5C8JRV8-F1
#
_cell.length_a   1.000
_cell.length_b   1.000
_cell.length_c   1.000
_cell.angle_alpha   90.00
_cell.angle_beta   90.00
_cell.angle_gamma   90.00
#
_symmetry.space_group_name_H-M   'P 1'
#
loop_
_entity.id
_entity.type
_entity.pdbx_description
1 polymer ?
#
loop_
_entity_poly.entity_id
_entity_poly.type
_entity_poly.pdbx_seq_one_letter_code
_entity_poly.pdbx_strand_id
1 'polypeptide(L)'
;MTPDHRVIRVEKMLDGGTGFSAAWTAVGDKVTVPVASRPVPDSRLLSSIGRGLRACGQTRVLAAPLGARRVETILVGDGALALPGSWAGSDVVMTLPDMSGAVLMTMRQYALVSGPRAFVAACLACGTEQAKADFARLARRLATTNPFLLEVAAAHPPRWPSWRTPAEVPPESVTRRKLSLIDGFVAGRLDVERFRHAWVAARREAMAAGERAHGDLGRLLDEAFHEIDDYDVYSDEREFTRRMTVLHARLHRMSRRQEPR
;
A
#
# COMPACT_ATOMS: atom_id res chain seq x y z
N MET A 1 18.01 4.80 -38.73
CA MET A 1 17.37 3.68 -38.02
C MET A 1 16.22 4.21 -37.20
N THR A 2 14.99 3.80 -37.51
CA THR A 2 13.76 4.21 -36.83
C THR A 2 13.65 3.50 -35.48
N PRO A 3 13.29 4.19 -34.39
CA PRO A 3 13.08 3.53 -33.10
C PRO A 3 11.92 2.54 -33.17
N ASP A 4 12.03 1.43 -32.42
CA ASP A 4 10.97 0.44 -32.26
C ASP A 4 9.70 1.15 -31.76
N HIS A 5 8.55 0.90 -32.40
CA HIS A 5 7.26 1.48 -32.01
C HIS A 5 6.93 1.27 -30.53
N ARG A 6 7.45 0.20 -29.91
CA ARG A 6 7.30 -0.06 -28.47
C ARG A 6 8.07 0.95 -27.62
N VAL A 7 9.25 1.40 -28.07
CA VAL A 7 10.07 2.43 -27.39
C VAL A 7 9.31 3.74 -27.33
N ILE A 8 8.76 4.18 -28.46
CA ILE A 8 7.98 5.44 -28.55
C ILE A 8 6.79 5.40 -27.58
N ARG A 9 6.14 4.25 -27.43
CA ARG A 9 5.01 4.10 -26.50
C ARG A 9 5.45 4.11 -25.04
N VAL A 10 6.57 3.45 -24.71
CA VAL A 10 7.15 3.49 -23.36
C VAL A 10 7.61 4.90 -22.98
N GLU A 11 8.24 5.64 -23.90
CA GLU A 11 8.64 7.04 -23.67
C GLU A 11 7.44 7.94 -23.37
N LYS A 12 6.33 7.76 -24.08
CA LYS A 12 5.07 8.50 -23.84
C LYS A 12 4.44 8.22 -22.47
N MET A 13 4.79 7.10 -21.83
CA MET A 13 4.33 6.77 -20.47
C MET A 13 5.07 7.55 -19.40
N LEU A 14 6.22 8.14 -19.71
CA LEU A 14 7.10 8.78 -18.76
C LEU A 14 7.00 10.31 -18.85
N ASP A 15 7.24 10.97 -17.73
CA ASP A 15 7.39 12.42 -17.64
C ASP A 15 8.86 12.74 -17.29
N GLY A 16 9.67 13.02 -18.32
CA GLY A 16 11.07 13.42 -18.14
C GLY A 16 11.97 12.41 -17.40
N GLY A 17 11.54 11.14 -17.28
CA GLY A 17 12.29 10.08 -16.59
C GLY A 17 12.21 10.09 -15.06
N THR A 18 11.49 11.05 -14.45
CA THR A 18 11.33 11.13 -12.99
C THR A 18 10.02 10.53 -12.50
N GLY A 19 9.05 10.37 -13.39
CA GLY A 19 7.74 9.79 -13.09
C GLY A 19 6.98 9.31 -14.32
N PHE A 20 5.73 8.91 -14.09
CA PHE A 20 4.79 8.57 -15.16
C PHE A 20 4.01 9.80 -15.61
N SER A 21 3.75 9.92 -16.91
CA SER A 21 3.02 11.05 -17.48
C SER A 21 1.56 11.08 -17.01
N ALA A 22 1.05 12.28 -16.74
CA ALA A 22 -0.34 12.49 -16.35
C ALA A 22 -1.33 11.94 -17.39
N ALA A 23 -0.99 12.04 -18.68
CA ALA A 23 -1.79 11.50 -19.76
C ALA A 23 -1.94 9.98 -19.68
N TRP A 24 -0.87 9.25 -19.34
CA TRP A 24 -0.94 7.79 -19.22
C TRP A 24 -1.63 7.34 -17.92
N THR A 25 -1.38 8.05 -16.80
CA THR A 25 -2.02 7.72 -15.50
C THR A 25 -3.51 8.04 -15.48
N ALA A 26 -3.99 9.00 -16.27
CA ALA A 26 -5.41 9.34 -16.41
C ALA A 26 -6.25 8.27 -17.16
N VAL A 27 -5.60 7.35 -17.88
CA VAL A 27 -6.33 6.30 -18.63
C VAL A 27 -6.77 5.19 -17.68
N GLY A 28 -8.06 5.11 -17.39
CA GLY A 28 -8.62 4.09 -16.49
C GLY A 28 -8.26 4.31 -15.02
N ASP A 29 -8.56 3.33 -14.17
CA ASP A 29 -8.39 3.42 -12.71
C ASP A 29 -6.96 3.08 -12.24
N LYS A 30 -5.95 3.75 -12.82
CA LYS A 30 -4.56 3.55 -12.40
C LYS A 30 -4.27 4.20 -11.06
N VAL A 31 -3.42 3.55 -10.27
CA VAL A 31 -2.87 4.09 -9.03
C VAL A 31 -1.36 4.04 -9.11
N THR A 32 -0.68 5.11 -8.72
CA THR A 32 0.79 5.16 -8.61
C THR A 32 1.21 5.15 -7.15
N VAL A 33 2.18 4.30 -6.82
CA VAL A 33 2.71 4.12 -5.47
C VAL A 33 4.23 4.17 -5.50
N PRO A 34 4.86 5.10 -4.77
CA PRO A 34 6.29 5.06 -4.57
C PRO A 34 6.64 3.98 -3.54
N VAL A 35 7.73 3.26 -3.81
CA VAL A 35 8.29 2.25 -2.92
C VAL A 35 9.79 2.47 -2.76
N ALA A 36 10.32 2.06 -1.62
CA ALA A 36 11.76 2.00 -1.42
C ALA A 36 12.36 1.03 -2.44
N SER A 37 13.45 1.43 -3.09
CA SER A 37 14.18 0.57 -4.02
C SER A 37 15.66 0.69 -3.76
N ARG A 38 16.40 -0.39 -3.95
CA ARG A 38 17.84 -0.34 -4.17
C ARG A 38 18.13 -0.01 -5.64
N PRO A 39 19.32 0.49 -5.97
CA PRO A 39 19.80 0.52 -7.34
C PRO A 39 19.66 -0.85 -8.00
N VAL A 40 19.40 -0.87 -9.32
CA VAL A 40 19.24 -2.11 -10.08
C VAL A 40 20.54 -2.93 -9.99
N PRO A 41 20.47 -4.24 -9.69
CA PRO A 41 19.25 -5.03 -9.45
C PRO A 41 18.77 -5.01 -7.98
N ASP A 42 17.46 -4.77 -7.79
CA ASP A 42 16.77 -5.00 -6.50
C ASP A 42 15.96 -6.30 -6.57
N SER A 43 16.55 -7.40 -6.13
CA SER A 43 15.92 -8.73 -6.19
C SER A 43 14.61 -8.83 -5.41
N ARG A 44 14.44 -8.06 -4.33
CA ARG A 44 13.21 -8.06 -3.54
C ARG A 44 12.10 -7.36 -4.31
N LEU A 45 12.39 -6.18 -4.87
CA LEU A 45 11.43 -5.47 -5.70
C LEU A 45 11.07 -6.28 -6.96
N LEU A 46 12.06 -6.83 -7.67
CA LEU A 46 11.83 -7.67 -8.85
C LEU A 46 10.99 -8.91 -8.55
N SER A 47 11.19 -9.56 -7.40
CA SER A 47 10.33 -10.67 -6.95
C SER A 47 8.89 -10.20 -6.73
N SER A 48 8.70 -9.01 -6.15
CA SER A 48 7.38 -8.42 -5.94
C SER A 48 6.68 -8.07 -7.25
N ILE A 49 7.42 -7.52 -8.22
CA ILE A 49 6.92 -7.24 -9.57
C ILE A 49 6.53 -8.56 -10.26
N GLY A 50 7.35 -9.60 -10.15
CA GLY A 50 7.03 -10.93 -10.65
C GLY A 50 5.69 -11.48 -10.12
N ARG A 51 5.39 -11.26 -8.84
CA ARG A 51 4.06 -11.61 -8.27
C ARG A 51 2.94 -10.80 -8.91
N GLY A 52 3.13 -9.49 -9.09
CA GLY A 52 2.18 -8.61 -9.77
C GLY A 52 1.87 -9.04 -11.20
N LEU A 53 2.91 -9.40 -11.96
CA LEU A 53 2.77 -9.91 -13.33
C LEU A 53 1.89 -11.18 -13.35
N ARG A 54 2.20 -12.16 -12.49
CA ARG A 54 1.43 -13.42 -12.42
C ARG A 54 -0.01 -13.21 -11.98
N ALA A 55 -0.26 -12.31 -11.03
CA ALA A 55 -1.62 -11.96 -10.61
C ALA A 55 -2.47 -11.37 -11.75
N CYS A 56 -1.85 -10.80 -12.78
CA CYS A 56 -2.49 -10.32 -14.00
C CYS A 56 -2.44 -11.33 -15.16
N GLY A 57 -2.07 -12.58 -14.91
CA GLY A 57 -1.94 -13.62 -15.93
C GLY A 57 -0.79 -13.40 -16.91
N GLN A 58 0.18 -12.54 -16.57
CA GLN A 58 1.33 -12.24 -17.43
C GLN A 58 2.56 -13.05 -17.00
N THR A 59 3.21 -13.67 -17.99
CA THR A 59 4.49 -14.39 -17.84
C THR A 59 5.67 -13.65 -18.46
N ARG A 60 5.41 -12.45 -19.00
CA ARG A 60 6.42 -11.62 -19.65
C ARG A 60 6.20 -10.15 -19.33
N VAL A 61 7.29 -9.40 -19.32
CA VAL A 61 7.31 -7.95 -19.15
C VAL A 61 8.12 -7.33 -20.27
N LEU A 62 7.72 -6.14 -20.69
CA LEU A 62 8.50 -5.30 -21.59
C LEU A 62 9.39 -4.41 -20.72
N ALA A 63 10.71 -4.42 -20.93
CA ALA A 63 11.62 -3.67 -20.08
C ALA A 63 12.74 -3.00 -20.88
N ALA A 64 13.20 -1.84 -20.41
CA ALA A 64 14.32 -1.12 -21.01
C ALA A 64 14.98 -0.18 -19.99
N PRO A 65 16.30 0.03 -20.06
CA PRO A 65 16.92 1.21 -19.46
C PRO A 65 16.31 2.49 -20.02
N LEU A 66 16.19 3.53 -19.21
CA LEU A 66 15.74 4.83 -19.71
C LEU A 66 16.70 5.36 -20.79
N GLY A 67 16.13 5.85 -21.89
CA GLY A 67 16.89 6.32 -23.07
C GLY A 67 17.38 5.20 -24.01
N ALA A 68 17.08 3.93 -23.72
CA ALA A 68 17.41 2.85 -24.63
C ALA A 68 16.57 2.91 -25.92
N ARG A 69 17.21 2.60 -27.06
CA ARG A 69 16.56 2.59 -28.39
C ARG A 69 15.76 1.32 -28.68
N ARG A 70 15.70 0.39 -27.73
CA ARG A 70 15.03 -0.91 -27.86
C ARG A 70 14.42 -1.33 -26.53
N VAL A 71 13.24 -1.94 -26.60
CA VAL A 71 12.59 -2.60 -25.47
C VAL A 71 12.81 -4.09 -25.57
N GLU A 72 13.26 -4.71 -24.48
CA GLU A 72 13.43 -6.15 -24.38
C GLU A 72 12.17 -6.81 -23.79
N THR A 73 11.89 -8.03 -24.24
CA THR A 73 10.84 -8.85 -23.62
C THR A 73 11.51 -9.82 -22.66
N ILE A 74 11.25 -9.66 -21.37
CA ILE A 74 11.82 -10.48 -20.30
C ILE A 74 10.76 -11.46 -19.82
N LEU A 75 11.12 -12.74 -19.77
CA LEU A 75 10.27 -13.80 -19.24
C LEU A 75 10.38 -13.85 -17.71
N VAL A 76 9.25 -14.03 -17.05
CA VAL A 76 9.18 -14.31 -15.61
C VAL A 76 9.32 -15.81 -15.45
N GLY A 77 10.51 -16.27 -15.05
CA GLY A 77 10.73 -17.68 -14.74
C GLY A 77 10.03 -18.13 -13.45
N ASP A 78 10.19 -19.42 -13.13
CA ASP A 78 9.56 -20.06 -11.96
C ASP A 78 10.00 -19.43 -10.62
N GLY A 79 11.18 -18.78 -10.57
CA GLY A 79 11.72 -18.18 -9.35
C GLY A 79 11.44 -16.68 -9.19
N ALA A 80 11.80 -15.86 -10.19
CA ALA A 80 11.71 -14.40 -10.11
C ALA A 80 11.91 -13.73 -11.48
N LEU A 81 11.53 -12.46 -11.58
CA LEU A 81 11.95 -11.59 -12.67
C LEU A 81 13.44 -11.25 -12.51
N ALA A 82 14.23 -11.41 -13.58
CA ALA A 82 15.65 -11.08 -13.60
C ALA A 82 15.94 -10.12 -14.75
N LEU A 83 16.59 -8.99 -14.44
CA LEU A 83 17.04 -8.02 -15.43
C LEU A 83 18.47 -8.34 -15.90
N PRO A 84 18.84 -8.00 -17.15
CA PRO A 84 20.21 -8.12 -17.63
C PRO A 84 21.20 -7.38 -16.71
N GLY A 85 22.33 -8.03 -16.40
CA GLY A 85 23.38 -7.43 -15.57
C GLY A 85 24.00 -6.15 -16.17
N SER A 86 23.94 -6.01 -17.51
CA SER A 86 24.35 -4.81 -18.24
C SER A 86 23.50 -3.57 -17.92
N TRP A 87 22.36 -3.72 -17.23
CA TRP A 87 21.50 -2.60 -16.82
C TRP A 87 21.78 -2.15 -15.38
N ALA A 88 22.74 -2.78 -14.70
CA ALA A 88 23.16 -2.35 -13.37
C ALA A 88 23.57 -0.87 -13.40
N GLY A 89 23.11 -0.12 -12.41
CA GLY A 89 23.42 1.32 -12.33
C GLY A 89 22.57 2.23 -13.23
N SER A 90 21.53 1.71 -13.90
CA SER A 90 20.63 2.50 -14.76
C SER A 90 19.23 2.61 -14.17
N ASP A 91 18.52 3.70 -14.52
CA ASP A 91 17.07 3.76 -14.35
C ASP A 91 16.42 2.82 -15.37
N VAL A 92 15.45 2.02 -14.92
CA VAL A 92 14.81 0.98 -15.75
C VAL A 92 13.30 1.13 -15.66
N VAL A 93 12.65 1.11 -16.82
CA VAL A 93 11.19 1.00 -16.90
C VAL A 93 10.80 -0.41 -17.33
N MET A 94 9.80 -0.95 -16.65
CA MET A 94 9.16 -2.23 -16.93
C MET A 94 7.67 -1.98 -17.13
N THR A 95 7.04 -2.62 -18.10
CA THR A 95 5.60 -2.48 -18.34
C THR A 95 4.96 -3.80 -18.76
N LEU A 96 3.69 -3.98 -18.38
CA LEU A 96 2.86 -5.05 -18.88
C LEU A 96 2.80 -4.99 -20.43
N PRO A 97 2.65 -6.13 -21.13
CA PRO A 97 2.60 -6.14 -22.59
C PRO A 97 1.50 -5.25 -23.20
N ASP A 98 0.39 -5.07 -22.48
CA ASP A 98 -0.74 -4.21 -22.83
C ASP A 98 -0.55 -2.74 -22.39
N MET A 99 0.56 -2.42 -21.71
CA MET A 99 0.90 -1.11 -21.16
C MET A 99 -0.10 -0.58 -20.12
N SER A 100 -0.93 -1.45 -19.54
CA SER A 100 -1.89 -1.04 -18.50
C SER A 100 -1.21 -0.75 -17.17
N GLY A 101 -0.06 -1.38 -16.90
CA GLY A 101 0.74 -1.19 -15.68
C GLY A 101 2.24 -1.10 -15.99
N ALA A 102 2.97 -0.42 -15.12
CA ALA A 102 4.39 -0.18 -15.25
C ALA A 102 5.09 0.00 -13.90
N VAL A 103 6.39 -0.26 -13.91
CA VAL A 103 7.29 0.00 -12.80
C VAL A 103 8.50 0.77 -13.30
N LEU A 104 8.76 1.94 -12.71
CA LEU A 104 9.96 2.72 -12.93
C LEU A 104 10.89 2.51 -11.74
N MET A 105 12.00 1.80 -11.93
CA MET A 105 13.08 1.68 -10.95
C MET A 105 14.09 2.79 -11.17
N THR A 106 14.47 3.48 -10.09
CA THR A 106 15.42 4.59 -10.18
C THR A 106 16.68 4.34 -9.37
N MET A 107 17.77 4.96 -9.80
CA MET A 107 19.03 5.07 -9.09
C MET A 107 18.93 5.97 -7.85
N ARG A 108 17.84 6.72 -7.71
CA ARG A 108 17.56 7.63 -6.61
C ARG A 108 16.93 6.94 -5.40
N GLN A 109 17.10 5.62 -5.28
CA GLN A 109 16.65 4.79 -4.16
C GLN A 109 15.12 4.67 -3.99
N TYR A 110 14.38 4.89 -5.07
CA TYR A 110 12.94 4.62 -5.10
C TYR A 110 12.53 3.96 -6.40
N ALA A 111 11.35 3.35 -6.39
CA ALA A 111 10.66 2.95 -7.60
C ALA A 111 9.22 3.45 -7.55
N LEU A 112 8.62 3.64 -8.72
CA LEU A 112 7.18 3.90 -8.86
C LEU A 112 6.51 2.68 -9.45
N VAL A 113 5.52 2.13 -8.76
CA VAL A 113 4.65 1.08 -9.28
C VAL A 113 3.33 1.74 -9.67
N SER A 114 2.93 1.61 -10.92
CA SER A 114 1.69 2.21 -11.43
C SER A 114 0.89 1.22 -12.27
N GLY A 115 -0.43 1.29 -12.23
CA GLY A 115 -1.31 0.44 -13.01
C GLY A 115 -2.66 0.19 -12.33
N PRO A 116 -3.45 -0.79 -12.81
CA PRO A 116 -4.71 -1.16 -12.20
C PRO A 116 -4.52 -1.57 -10.74
N ARG A 117 -5.51 -1.33 -9.88
CA ARG A 117 -5.44 -1.64 -8.45
C ARG A 117 -5.00 -3.08 -8.16
N ALA A 118 -5.49 -4.06 -8.92
CA ALA A 118 -5.12 -5.47 -8.74
C ALA A 118 -3.62 -5.71 -8.99
N PHE A 119 -3.06 -5.13 -10.05
CA PHE A 119 -1.63 -5.22 -10.37
C PHE A 119 -0.78 -4.58 -9.26
N VAL A 120 -1.12 -3.34 -8.88
CA VAL A 120 -0.39 -2.59 -7.85
C VAL A 120 -0.48 -3.31 -6.51
N ALA A 121 -1.66 -3.79 -6.11
CA ALA A 121 -1.83 -4.52 -4.86
C ALA A 121 -1.01 -5.82 -4.83
N ALA A 122 -0.94 -6.57 -5.93
CA ALA A 122 -0.13 -7.79 -6.01
C ALA A 122 1.39 -7.51 -6.01
N CYS A 123 1.80 -6.33 -6.47
CA CYS A 123 3.18 -5.85 -6.36
C CYS A 123 3.56 -5.39 -4.94
N LEU A 124 2.60 -5.12 -4.05
CA LEU A 124 2.85 -4.54 -2.73
C LEU A 124 2.53 -5.54 -1.61
N ALA A 125 3.41 -5.65 -0.61
CA ALA A 125 3.18 -6.55 0.53
C ALA A 125 2.14 -6.01 1.54
N CYS A 126 2.02 -4.69 1.67
CA CYS A 126 1.25 -4.02 2.72
C CYS A 126 0.04 -3.21 2.19
N GLY A 127 -0.26 -3.28 0.90
CA GLY A 127 -1.29 -2.46 0.25
C GLY A 127 -0.81 -1.05 -0.12
N THR A 128 -1.58 -0.37 -0.97
CA THR A 128 -1.23 0.93 -1.59
C THR A 128 -0.98 2.03 -0.57
N GLU A 129 -1.92 2.24 0.35
CA GLU A 129 -1.88 3.39 1.26
C GLU A 129 -0.83 3.23 2.37
N GLN A 130 -0.61 1.99 2.82
CA GLN A 130 0.47 1.69 3.74
C GLN A 130 1.83 1.87 3.05
N ALA A 131 1.99 1.42 1.80
CA ALA A 131 3.23 1.61 1.05
C ALA A 131 3.56 3.11 0.84
N LYS A 132 2.57 3.94 0.48
CA LYS A 132 2.75 5.41 0.41
C LYS A 132 3.18 6.00 1.75
N ALA A 133 2.58 5.56 2.84
CA ALA A 133 2.94 6.03 4.18
C ALA A 133 4.35 5.57 4.62
N ASP A 134 4.71 4.33 4.33
CA ASP A 134 6.05 3.79 4.56
C ASP A 134 7.10 4.59 3.79
N PHE A 135 6.80 4.88 2.52
CA PHE A 135 7.64 5.71 1.69
C PHE A 135 7.77 7.14 2.24
N ALA A 136 6.67 7.78 2.66
CA ALA A 136 6.73 9.11 3.27
C ALA A 136 7.57 9.14 4.57
N ARG A 137 7.51 8.08 5.38
CA ARG A 137 8.38 7.93 6.57
C ARG A 137 9.84 7.77 6.19
N LEU A 138 10.12 6.94 5.19
CA LEU A 138 11.47 6.77 4.64
C LEU A 138 12.03 8.09 4.11
N ALA A 139 11.24 8.81 3.32
CA ALA A 139 11.62 10.10 2.74
C ALA A 139 12.01 11.12 3.81
N ARG A 140 11.23 11.23 4.89
CA ARG A 140 11.57 12.09 6.04
C ARG A 140 12.86 11.65 6.72
N ARG A 141 13.06 10.34 6.92
CA ARG A 141 14.27 9.80 7.54
C ARG A 141 15.52 10.07 6.70
N LEU A 142 15.39 10.08 5.38
CA LEU A 142 16.49 10.29 4.44
C LEU A 142 16.57 11.72 3.90
N ALA A 143 15.77 12.66 4.42
CA ALA A 143 15.64 14.01 3.88
C ALA A 143 16.97 14.75 3.76
N THR A 144 17.89 14.55 4.72
CA THR A 144 19.21 15.18 4.72
C THR A 144 20.13 14.65 3.62
N THR A 145 20.02 13.36 3.28
CA THR A 145 20.91 12.70 2.30
C THR A 145 20.29 12.66 0.90
N ASN A 146 18.98 12.63 0.80
CA ASN A 146 18.24 12.56 -0.44
C ASN A 146 16.90 13.35 -0.33
N PRO A 147 16.95 14.68 -0.45
CA PRO A 147 15.78 15.54 -0.29
C PRO A 147 14.72 15.28 -1.37
N PHE A 148 15.12 14.77 -2.54
CA PHE A 148 14.22 14.44 -3.64
C PHE A 148 13.13 13.42 -3.25
N LEU A 149 13.40 12.54 -2.28
CA LEU A 149 12.38 11.60 -1.79
C LEU A 149 11.18 12.31 -1.14
N LEU A 150 11.36 13.50 -0.57
CA LEU A 150 10.26 14.29 -0.02
C LEU A 150 9.34 14.79 -1.12
N GLU A 151 9.89 15.22 -2.26
CA GLU A 151 9.11 15.64 -3.43
C GLU A 151 8.27 14.48 -3.97
N VAL A 152 8.88 13.30 -4.12
CA VAL A 152 8.17 12.08 -4.57
C VAL A 152 7.08 11.69 -3.56
N ALA A 153 7.36 11.77 -2.25
CA ALA A 153 6.36 11.47 -1.23
C ALA A 153 5.20 12.48 -1.23
N ALA A 154 5.49 13.76 -1.47
CA ALA A 154 4.49 14.82 -1.57
C ALA A 154 3.62 14.69 -2.83
N ALA A 155 4.18 14.21 -3.94
CA ALA A 155 3.44 13.92 -5.17
C ALA A 155 2.51 12.71 -5.04
N HIS A 156 2.76 11.81 -4.09
CA HIS A 156 2.00 10.59 -3.87
C HIS A 156 1.58 10.42 -2.40
N PRO A 157 0.80 11.36 -1.84
CA PRO A 157 0.41 11.29 -0.45
C PRO A 157 -0.56 10.12 -0.22
N PRO A 158 -0.54 9.50 0.97
CA PRO A 158 -1.61 8.59 1.34
C PRO A 158 -2.94 9.35 1.39
N ARG A 159 -4.03 8.71 0.94
CA ARG A 159 -5.39 9.24 0.89
C ARG A 159 -5.87 9.68 2.26
N TRP A 160 -5.65 8.84 3.26
CA TRP A 160 -6.05 9.14 4.63
C TRP A 160 -4.83 9.55 5.46
N PRO A 161 -4.95 10.64 6.26
CA PRO A 161 -4.02 10.85 7.35
C PRO A 161 -4.16 9.67 8.33
N SER A 162 -3.13 9.45 9.14
CA SER A 162 -3.20 8.40 10.15
C SER A 162 -3.68 8.99 11.46
N TRP A 163 -4.73 8.40 12.04
CA TRP A 163 -5.40 8.91 13.24
C TRP A 163 -4.75 8.37 14.51
N ARG A 164 -4.56 9.25 15.49
CA ARG A 164 -3.98 8.97 16.81
C ARG A 164 -5.04 8.70 17.86
N THR A 165 -6.22 9.29 17.69
CA THR A 165 -7.30 9.21 18.67
C THR A 165 -8.64 8.95 18.00
N PRO A 166 -9.62 8.42 18.75
CA PRO A 166 -10.95 8.16 18.21
C PRO A 166 -11.64 9.44 17.74
N ALA A 167 -11.29 10.61 18.28
CA ALA A 167 -11.90 11.89 17.90
C ALA A 167 -11.49 12.33 16.48
N GLU A 168 -10.27 11.99 16.05
CA GLU A 168 -9.74 12.34 14.71
C GLU A 168 -10.36 11.50 13.58
N VAL A 169 -11.02 10.39 13.91
CA VAL A 169 -11.56 9.44 12.93
C VAL A 169 -12.83 10.00 12.26
N PRO A 170 -12.90 10.20 10.94
CA PRO A 170 -14.08 10.77 10.30
C PRO A 170 -15.33 9.89 10.51
N PRO A 171 -16.53 10.48 10.70
CA PRO A 171 -17.77 9.73 10.91
C PRO A 171 -18.09 8.69 9.83
N GLU A 172 -17.75 9.00 8.59
CA GLU A 172 -17.98 8.18 7.39
C GLU A 172 -16.94 7.07 7.18
N SER A 173 -15.87 7.04 7.97
CA SER A 173 -14.81 6.05 7.84
C SER A 173 -15.22 4.66 8.35
N VAL A 174 -14.65 3.62 7.77
CA VAL A 174 -14.82 2.23 8.22
C VAL A 174 -14.24 2.05 9.63
N THR A 175 -13.19 2.78 9.96
CA THR A 175 -12.59 2.79 11.30
C THR A 175 -13.54 3.38 12.33
N ARG A 176 -14.35 4.40 11.97
CA ARG A 176 -15.46 4.85 12.82
C ARG A 176 -16.45 3.72 13.05
N ARG A 177 -16.84 3.01 11.99
CA ARG A 177 -17.71 1.84 12.10
C ARG A 177 -17.13 0.77 13.03
N LYS A 178 -15.82 0.48 12.95
CA LYS A 178 -15.15 -0.43 13.91
C LYS A 178 -15.30 0.03 15.35
N LEU A 179 -15.11 1.32 15.63
CA LEU A 179 -15.32 1.87 16.98
C LEU A 179 -16.77 1.66 17.43
N SER A 180 -17.75 1.96 16.56
CA SER A 180 -19.17 1.74 16.86
C SER A 180 -19.54 0.26 17.06
N LEU A 181 -18.81 -0.68 16.46
CA LEU A 181 -18.99 -2.11 16.71
C LEU A 181 -18.59 -2.48 18.16
N ILE A 182 -17.48 -1.93 18.67
CA ILE A 182 -17.08 -2.12 20.07
C ILE A 182 -18.14 -1.54 21.00
N ASP A 183 -18.59 -0.31 20.73
CA ASP A 183 -19.63 0.35 21.53
C ASP A 183 -20.94 -0.43 21.51
N GLY A 184 -21.32 -0.99 20.35
CA GLY A 184 -22.49 -1.84 20.17
C GLY A 184 -22.41 -3.14 20.95
N PHE A 185 -21.26 -3.81 20.90
CA PHE A 185 -21.00 -5.04 21.63
C PHE A 185 -21.02 -4.83 23.15
N VAL A 186 -20.29 -3.84 23.67
CA VAL A 186 -20.21 -3.56 25.12
C VAL A 186 -21.56 -3.09 25.68
N ALA A 187 -22.38 -2.41 24.88
CA ALA A 187 -23.73 -2.04 25.27
C ALA A 187 -24.76 -3.18 25.15
N GLY A 188 -24.34 -4.40 24.78
CA GLY A 188 -25.22 -5.56 24.62
C GLY A 188 -26.15 -5.48 23.40
N ARG A 189 -25.89 -4.58 22.44
CA ARG A 189 -26.67 -4.46 21.19
C ARG A 189 -26.22 -5.46 20.11
N LEU A 190 -25.02 -6.01 20.25
CA LEU A 190 -24.48 -7.05 19.39
C LEU A 190 -24.09 -8.24 20.27
N ASP A 191 -24.49 -9.44 19.85
CA ASP A 191 -23.90 -10.67 20.38
C ASP A 191 -22.46 -10.86 19.85
N VAL A 192 -21.74 -11.82 20.44
CA VAL A 192 -20.33 -12.09 20.10
C VAL A 192 -20.17 -12.45 18.63
N GLU A 193 -21.01 -13.33 18.09
CA GLU A 193 -20.86 -13.82 16.72
C GLU A 193 -21.06 -12.71 15.69
N ARG A 194 -22.12 -11.91 15.84
CA ARG A 194 -22.37 -10.74 14.98
C ARG A 194 -21.27 -9.71 15.09
N PHE A 195 -20.77 -9.45 16.30
CA PHE A 195 -19.65 -8.55 16.51
C PHE A 195 -18.40 -9.03 15.77
N ARG A 196 -18.01 -10.30 15.93
CA ARG A 196 -16.82 -10.88 15.27
C ARG A 196 -16.92 -10.81 13.75
N HIS A 197 -18.03 -11.26 13.17
CA HIS A 197 -18.22 -11.22 11.72
C HIS A 197 -18.17 -9.79 11.17
N ALA A 198 -18.89 -8.85 11.81
CA ALA A 198 -18.89 -7.46 11.41
C ALA A 198 -17.50 -6.81 11.56
N TRP A 199 -16.76 -7.15 12.61
CA TRP A 199 -15.41 -6.63 12.85
C TRP A 199 -14.41 -7.10 11.80
N VAL A 200 -14.39 -8.39 11.47
CA VAL A 200 -13.50 -8.93 10.43
C VAL A 200 -13.79 -8.30 9.08
N ALA A 201 -15.07 -8.16 8.72
CA ALA A 201 -15.49 -7.47 7.51
C ALA A 201 -15.01 -6.00 7.49
N ALA A 202 -15.27 -5.25 8.57
CA ALA A 202 -14.85 -3.87 8.70
C ALA A 202 -13.32 -3.71 8.70
N ARG A 203 -12.56 -4.66 9.28
CA ARG A 203 -11.08 -4.64 9.22
C ARG A 203 -10.59 -4.80 7.78
N ARG A 204 -11.13 -5.75 7.02
CA ARG A 204 -10.78 -5.95 5.61
C ARG A 204 -11.11 -4.72 4.76
N GLU A 205 -12.29 -4.14 4.99
CA GLU A 205 -12.75 -2.95 4.29
C GLU A 205 -11.90 -1.72 4.63
N ALA A 206 -11.55 -1.50 5.91
CA ALA A 206 -10.65 -0.42 6.32
C ALA A 206 -9.25 -0.56 5.69
N MET A 207 -8.71 -1.78 5.62
CA MET A 207 -7.43 -2.06 4.95
C MET A 207 -7.50 -1.77 3.45
N ALA A 208 -8.59 -2.16 2.78
CA ALA A 208 -8.82 -1.89 1.36
C ALA A 208 -9.01 -0.39 1.08
N ALA A 209 -9.70 0.33 1.98
CA ALA A 209 -9.86 1.78 1.93
C ALA A 209 -8.55 2.52 2.30
N GLY A 210 -7.58 1.81 2.87
CA GLY A 210 -6.30 2.34 3.31
C GLY A 210 -6.38 3.28 4.49
N GLU A 211 -7.40 3.07 5.33
CA GLU A 211 -7.56 3.79 6.59
C GLU A 211 -6.54 3.32 7.61
N ARG A 212 -5.99 4.26 8.39
CA ARG A 212 -4.85 3.96 9.26
C ARG A 212 -5.01 4.64 10.60
N ALA A 213 -4.94 3.86 11.66
CA ALA A 213 -4.70 4.35 13.01
C ALA A 213 -3.24 4.09 13.41
N HIS A 214 -2.68 4.95 14.23
CA HIS A 214 -1.34 4.74 14.78
C HIS A 214 -1.30 5.08 16.28
N GLY A 215 -0.17 4.80 16.93
CA GLY A 215 0.01 5.08 18.35
C GLY A 215 -0.97 4.28 19.20
N ASP A 216 -1.56 4.93 20.22
CA ASP A 216 -2.46 4.27 21.17
C ASP A 216 -3.74 3.75 20.51
N LEU A 217 -4.35 4.52 19.59
CA LEU A 217 -5.52 4.05 18.87
C LEU A 217 -5.22 2.82 18.02
N GLY A 218 -4.11 2.84 17.27
CA GLY A 218 -3.69 1.69 16.47
C GLY A 218 -3.52 0.43 17.32
N ARG A 219 -2.80 0.55 18.44
CA ARG A 219 -2.58 -0.56 19.39
C ARG A 219 -3.89 -1.11 19.93
N LEU A 220 -4.82 -0.26 20.34
CA LEU A 220 -6.13 -0.69 20.85
C LEU A 220 -6.97 -1.41 19.79
N LEU A 221 -6.92 -0.96 18.54
CA LEU A 221 -7.63 -1.64 17.45
C LEU A 221 -6.99 -2.98 17.07
N ASP A 222 -5.69 -3.14 17.27
CA ASP A 222 -5.01 -4.43 17.09
C ASP A 222 -5.22 -5.36 18.29
N GLU A 223 -5.22 -4.85 19.53
CA GLU A 223 -5.65 -5.60 20.73
C GLU A 223 -7.06 -6.16 20.53
N ALA A 224 -8.03 -5.36 20.09
CA ALA A 224 -9.40 -5.83 19.82
C ALA A 224 -9.44 -6.92 18.73
N PHE A 225 -8.56 -6.82 17.73
CA PHE A 225 -8.45 -7.87 16.71
C PHE A 225 -7.91 -9.17 17.30
N HIS A 226 -6.85 -9.11 18.12
CA HIS A 226 -6.31 -10.29 18.79
C HIS A 226 -7.33 -10.96 19.71
N GLU A 227 -8.09 -10.19 20.50
CA GLU A 227 -9.15 -10.76 21.34
C GLU A 227 -10.22 -11.50 20.51
N ILE A 228 -10.53 -11.03 19.30
CA ILE A 228 -11.51 -11.64 18.40
C ILE A 228 -10.96 -12.89 17.69
N ASP A 229 -9.66 -12.85 17.35
CA ASP A 229 -8.93 -13.93 16.67
C ASP A 229 -8.67 -15.09 17.64
N ASP A 230 -8.30 -14.78 18.88
CA ASP A 230 -8.08 -15.75 19.96
C ASP A 230 -9.39 -16.32 20.54
N TYR A 231 -10.54 -15.71 20.20
CA TYR A 231 -11.85 -16.22 20.61
C TYR A 231 -12.23 -17.45 19.77
N ASP A 232 -12.11 -18.63 20.38
CA ASP A 232 -12.61 -19.89 19.85
C ASP A 232 -14.00 -20.20 20.44
N VAL A 233 -14.73 -21.13 19.82
CA VAL A 233 -16.07 -21.59 20.23
C VAL A 233 -16.09 -22.12 21.68
N TYR A 234 -14.93 -22.52 22.22
CA TYR A 234 -14.77 -22.97 23.61
C TYR A 234 -14.32 -21.88 24.59
N SER A 235 -14.13 -20.64 24.13
CA SER A 235 -13.70 -19.53 24.97
C SER A 235 -14.83 -19.01 25.86
N ASP A 236 -14.50 -18.63 27.10
CA ASP A 236 -15.45 -18.03 28.05
C ASP A 236 -15.92 -16.65 27.53
N GLU A 237 -17.18 -16.59 27.08
CA GLU A 237 -17.84 -15.37 26.63
C GLU A 237 -17.81 -14.24 27.68
N ARG A 238 -17.85 -14.58 28.97
CA ARG A 238 -17.76 -13.57 30.04
C ARG A 238 -16.37 -12.95 30.07
N GLU A 239 -15.32 -13.74 29.89
CA GLU A 239 -13.96 -13.23 29.84
C GLU A 239 -13.75 -12.35 28.60
N PHE A 240 -14.20 -12.79 27.43
CA PHE A 240 -14.15 -11.99 26.20
C PHE A 240 -14.86 -10.65 26.36
N THR A 241 -16.10 -10.66 26.90
CA THR A 241 -16.88 -9.46 27.18
C THR A 241 -16.17 -8.52 28.15
N ARG A 242 -15.55 -9.07 29.20
CA ARG A 242 -14.76 -8.30 30.17
C ARG A 242 -13.58 -7.60 29.50
N ARG A 243 -12.80 -8.30 28.67
CA ARG A 243 -11.64 -7.73 27.98
C ARG A 243 -12.04 -6.64 27.00
N MET A 244 -13.11 -6.86 26.22
CA MET A 244 -13.66 -5.84 25.32
C MET A 244 -14.20 -4.61 26.08
N THR A 245 -14.80 -4.80 27.25
CA THR A 245 -15.24 -3.69 28.12
C THR A 245 -14.06 -2.84 28.61
N VAL A 246 -12.96 -3.46 29.01
CA VAL A 246 -11.72 -2.76 29.41
C VAL A 246 -11.16 -1.96 28.23
N LEU A 247 -11.14 -2.56 27.04
CA LEU A 247 -10.69 -1.90 25.81
C LEU A 247 -11.55 -0.68 25.46
N HIS A 248 -12.88 -0.82 25.52
CA HIS A 248 -13.83 0.28 25.33
C HIS A 248 -13.62 1.42 26.33
N ALA A 249 -13.40 1.12 27.61
CA ALA A 249 -13.08 2.13 28.62
C ALA A 249 -11.75 2.86 28.32
N ARG A 250 -10.75 2.19 27.75
CA ARG A 250 -9.49 2.82 27.29
C ARG A 250 -9.74 3.75 26.10
N LEU A 251 -10.56 3.35 25.12
CA LEU A 251 -10.94 4.20 23.98
C LEU A 251 -11.69 5.48 24.43
N HIS A 252 -12.63 5.35 25.36
CA HIS A 252 -13.33 6.51 25.92
C HIS A 252 -12.41 7.47 26.67
N ARG A 253 -11.51 6.94 27.51
CA ARG A 253 -10.52 7.77 28.23
C ARG A 253 -9.61 8.54 27.29
N MET A 254 -9.21 7.92 26.18
CA MET A 254 -8.42 8.59 25.14
C MET A 254 -9.18 9.74 24.49
N SER A 255 -10.48 9.59 24.25
CA SER A 255 -11.33 10.64 23.67
C SER A 255 -11.50 11.85 24.62
N ARG A 256 -11.69 11.60 25.92
CA ARG A 256 -11.87 12.67 26.92
C ARG A 256 -10.61 13.48 27.23
N ARG A 257 -9.42 12.93 26.98
CA ARG A 257 -8.15 13.65 27.21
C ARG A 257 -7.87 14.75 26.19
N GLN A 258 -8.68 14.86 25.14
CA GLN A 258 -8.49 15.82 24.04
C GLN A 258 -9.50 16.97 24.02
N GLU A 259 -10.44 17.04 24.96
CA GLU A 259 -11.25 18.25 25.12
C GLU A 259 -10.35 19.36 25.68
N PRO A 260 -10.18 20.49 24.97
CA PRO A 260 -9.44 21.62 25.50
C PRO A 260 -10.13 22.12 26.78
N ARG A 261 -9.32 22.38 27.82
CA ARG A 261 -9.77 23.11 29.00
C ARG A 261 -10.13 24.54 28.65
#